data_AF-A0A834YYL0-F1
#
_entry.id   AF-A0A834YYL0-F1
#
_cell.length_a   1.000
_cell.length_b   1.000
_cell.length_c   1.000
_cell.angle_alpha   90.00
_cell.angle_beta   90.00
_cell.angle_gamma   90.00
#
_symmetry.space_group_name_H-M   'P 1'
#
loop_
_entity.id
_entity.type
_entity.pdbx_description
1 polymer ?
#
loop_
_entity_poly.entity_id
_entity_poly.type
_entity_poly.pdbx_seq_one_letter_code
_entity_poly.pdbx_strand_id
1 'polypeptide(L)'
;MVNCTGEGVPFAEAISDSEIEVLGGVTLLNDPSKLRNLVLTFDSAGNVTELPLLTVQVTSFKCGGFVLGIGMNHCMTDLKTLMEFINSWAEIALGFPLTILPSLDRSVLRARKPAKIELAHNEFEKNEKLFNSLSPHQEEQLLYRSFSFNPEKITQLKRIAMEDGVIKKCTNFTVLSAFLWRARTRALKIDPNQQLWMCGELSKNPLSFAVKLVQEAIELVTDDYIRSAIDYFEITRGKTTMENTLLISKWTRLPLYSANFSWGDPIRVGLATIKHNWALFVPDGKESKNTIVPLCLPVSAMKIFQEMMQFSSILKSSSQHVQKPKKQKTEPTSAATPTAAILISSAEMEEGYGGQGQHNSAVPKPNLASSLSFRGDNWASSHSMQDTRNSATDINISLPGA
;
A
#
# COMPACT_ATOMS: atom_id res chain seq x y z
N MET A 1 -16.60 12.72 -10.10
CA MET A 1 -17.84 12.12 -10.64
C MET A 1 -17.43 11.36 -11.90
N VAL A 2 -17.99 10.17 -12.17
CA VAL A 2 -17.69 9.42 -13.40
C VAL A 2 -18.89 9.51 -14.32
N ASN A 3 -18.64 9.88 -15.58
CA ASN A 3 -19.65 9.95 -16.61
C ASN A 3 -19.67 8.61 -17.35
N CYS A 4 -20.76 7.84 -17.22
CA CYS A 4 -20.91 6.54 -17.87
C CYS A 4 -21.44 6.73 -19.30
N THR A 5 -20.60 7.25 -20.20
CA THR A 5 -20.97 7.59 -21.58
C THR A 5 -20.98 6.41 -22.55
N GLY A 6 -20.41 5.26 -22.16
CA GLY A 6 -20.27 4.11 -23.04
C GLY A 6 -19.10 4.20 -24.02
N GLU A 7 -18.13 5.10 -23.80
CA GLU A 7 -16.90 5.23 -24.60
C GLU A 7 -16.04 3.95 -24.65
N GLY A 8 -16.26 3.04 -23.72
CA GLY A 8 -15.61 1.73 -23.70
C GLY A 8 -14.25 1.72 -23.01
N VAL A 9 -13.53 0.61 -23.21
CA VAL A 9 -12.24 0.32 -22.59
C VAL A 9 -11.21 0.17 -23.70
N PRO A 10 -10.11 0.94 -23.71
CA PRO A 10 -9.00 0.70 -24.63
C PRO A 10 -8.46 -0.72 -24.50
N PHE A 11 -8.50 -1.46 -25.60
CA PHE A 11 -8.03 -2.84 -25.71
C PHE A 11 -7.00 -2.92 -26.83
N ALA A 12 -5.80 -3.38 -26.50
CA ALA A 12 -4.69 -3.53 -27.44
C ALA A 12 -4.25 -4.98 -27.56
N GLU A 13 -3.83 -5.37 -28.77
CA GLU A 13 -3.17 -6.63 -29.04
C GLU A 13 -1.73 -6.35 -29.45
N ALA A 14 -0.79 -7.15 -28.91
CA ALA A 14 0.63 -7.02 -29.17
C ALA A 14 1.26 -8.40 -29.37
N ILE A 15 2.36 -8.42 -30.12
CA ILE A 15 3.13 -9.63 -30.38
C ILE A 15 4.57 -9.41 -29.93
N SER A 16 5.14 -10.41 -29.27
CA SER A 16 6.54 -10.46 -28.87
C SER A 16 7.22 -11.64 -29.56
N ASP A 17 8.30 -11.35 -30.28
CA ASP A 17 9.16 -12.37 -30.91
C ASP A 17 9.99 -13.19 -29.89
N SER A 18 9.95 -12.80 -28.62
CA SER A 18 10.63 -13.50 -27.52
C SER A 18 9.79 -14.67 -26.99
N GLU A 19 10.45 -15.57 -26.28
CA GLU A 19 9.81 -16.59 -25.46
C GLU A 19 9.37 -15.99 -24.10
N ILE A 20 8.24 -16.46 -23.55
CA ILE A 20 7.68 -15.91 -22.30
C ILE A 20 8.62 -16.11 -21.10
N GLU A 21 9.53 -17.08 -21.16
CA GLU A 21 10.56 -17.33 -20.15
C GLU A 21 11.51 -16.14 -19.97
N VAL A 22 11.65 -15.26 -20.97
CA VAL A 22 12.48 -14.04 -20.87
C VAL A 22 11.99 -13.08 -19.78
N LEU A 23 10.72 -13.19 -19.43
CA LEU A 23 10.11 -12.42 -18.35
C LEU A 23 10.60 -12.89 -16.97
N GLY A 24 11.07 -14.15 -16.87
CA GLY A 24 11.61 -14.73 -15.65
C GLY A 24 10.58 -14.99 -14.54
N GLY A 25 11.04 -15.61 -13.45
CA GLY A 25 10.19 -15.98 -12.31
C GLY A 25 9.98 -14.83 -11.34
N VAL A 26 10.49 -14.98 -10.11
CA VAL A 26 10.57 -13.88 -9.12
C VAL A 26 11.34 -12.65 -9.69
N THR A 27 12.20 -12.88 -10.69
CA THR A 27 12.96 -11.85 -11.40
C THR A 27 12.10 -10.93 -12.26
N LEU A 28 10.87 -11.33 -12.61
CA LEU A 28 9.90 -10.51 -13.34
C LEU A 28 9.81 -9.10 -12.73
N LEU A 29 9.74 -9.05 -11.39
CA LEU A 29 9.55 -7.82 -10.62
C LEU A 29 10.84 -7.02 -10.40
N ASN A 30 11.99 -7.49 -10.91
CA ASN A 30 13.28 -6.81 -10.78
C ASN A 30 13.59 -5.90 -11.97
N ASP A 31 12.83 -5.99 -13.08
CA ASP A 31 13.01 -5.16 -14.26
C ASP A 31 11.67 -4.53 -14.71
N PRO A 32 11.25 -3.41 -14.09
CA PRO A 32 10.00 -2.76 -14.43
C PRO A 32 9.98 -2.21 -15.87
N SER A 33 11.13 -2.01 -16.50
CA SER A 33 11.19 -1.49 -17.88
C SER A 33 10.62 -2.50 -18.88
N LYS A 34 10.92 -3.79 -18.69
CA LYS A 34 10.36 -4.89 -19.50
C LYS A 34 8.85 -5.01 -19.28
N LEU A 35 8.39 -4.92 -18.04
CA LEU A 35 6.98 -5.08 -17.72
C LEU A 35 6.12 -3.90 -18.15
N ARG A 36 6.71 -2.69 -18.22
CA ARG A 36 6.00 -1.50 -18.68
C ARG A 36 5.46 -1.67 -20.10
N ASN A 37 6.20 -2.34 -20.98
CA ASN A 37 5.78 -2.60 -22.36
C ASN A 37 4.61 -3.59 -22.44
N LEU A 38 4.36 -4.36 -21.38
CA LEU A 38 3.27 -5.35 -21.34
C LEU A 38 1.93 -4.75 -20.89
N VAL A 39 1.87 -3.45 -20.61
CA VAL A 39 0.67 -2.75 -20.18
C VAL A 39 0.45 -1.52 -21.05
N LEU A 40 -0.78 -1.34 -21.52
CA LEU A 40 -1.17 -0.16 -22.27
C LEU A 40 -1.21 1.07 -21.34
N THR A 41 -0.29 2.00 -21.55
CA THR A 41 -0.17 3.24 -20.75
C THR A 41 -0.32 4.50 -21.59
N PHE A 42 -0.90 5.54 -20.97
CA PHE A 42 -1.14 6.85 -21.59
C PHE A 42 -0.25 7.90 -20.91
N ASP A 43 0.96 8.11 -21.45
CA ASP A 43 1.96 9.02 -20.87
C ASP A 43 1.65 10.51 -21.08
N SER A 44 0.72 10.83 -21.98
CA SER A 44 0.36 12.19 -22.38
C SER A 44 -0.75 12.83 -21.55
N ALA A 45 -1.36 12.12 -20.59
CA ALA A 45 -2.43 12.67 -19.76
C ALA A 45 -1.87 13.67 -18.72
N GLY A 46 -2.45 14.87 -18.66
CA GLY A 46 -2.00 15.92 -17.75
C GLY A 46 -2.42 15.69 -16.29
N ASN A 47 -3.45 14.86 -16.07
CA ASN A 47 -3.95 14.51 -14.74
C ASN A 47 -4.63 13.12 -14.72
N VAL A 48 -4.89 12.62 -13.50
CA VAL A 48 -5.50 11.31 -13.29
C VAL A 48 -6.94 11.19 -13.78
N THR A 49 -7.63 12.31 -14.03
CA THR A 49 -9.02 12.29 -14.51
C THR A 49 -9.15 12.18 -16.03
N GLU A 50 -8.06 12.43 -16.76
CA GLU A 50 -7.96 12.24 -18.22
C GLU A 50 -7.54 10.83 -18.61
N LEU A 51 -7.05 10.03 -17.66
CA LEU A 51 -6.66 8.64 -17.90
C LEU A 51 -7.89 7.74 -18.05
N PRO A 52 -7.89 6.79 -19.00
CA PRO A 52 -8.91 5.74 -19.06
C PRO A 52 -9.07 5.05 -17.72
N LEU A 53 -10.31 4.69 -17.37
CA LEU A 53 -10.60 4.02 -16.09
C LEU A 53 -9.98 2.62 -16.03
N LEU A 54 -9.94 1.93 -17.16
CA LEU A 54 -9.36 0.62 -17.36
C LEU A 54 -8.69 0.61 -18.74
N THR A 55 -7.56 -0.08 -18.86
CA THR A 55 -6.92 -0.42 -20.14
C THR A 55 -6.56 -1.89 -20.12
N VAL A 56 -6.65 -2.54 -21.27
CA VAL A 56 -6.33 -3.95 -21.43
C VAL A 56 -5.36 -4.10 -22.59
N GLN A 57 -4.33 -4.92 -22.39
CA GLN A 57 -3.42 -5.34 -23.45
C GLN A 57 -3.24 -6.85 -23.40
N VAL A 58 -3.35 -7.52 -24.54
CA VAL A 58 -2.98 -8.94 -24.68
C VAL A 58 -1.70 -9.01 -25.50
N THR A 59 -0.63 -9.49 -24.88
CA THR A 59 0.66 -9.68 -25.55
C THR A 59 0.94 -11.17 -25.75
N SER A 60 0.97 -11.63 -27.00
CA SER A 60 1.25 -13.02 -27.36
C SER A 60 2.75 -13.24 -27.60
N PHE A 61 3.28 -14.37 -27.16
CA PHE A 61 4.69 -14.77 -27.28
C PHE A 61 4.84 -15.95 -28.26
N LYS A 62 6.06 -16.13 -28.78
CA LYS A 62 6.38 -17.15 -29.79
C LYS A 62 6.07 -18.59 -29.34
N CYS A 63 6.27 -18.92 -28.06
CA CYS A 63 5.88 -20.22 -27.47
C CYS A 63 4.37 -20.46 -27.36
N GLY A 64 3.53 -19.50 -27.76
CA GLY A 64 2.08 -19.56 -27.57
C GLY A 64 1.61 -19.13 -26.16
N GLY A 65 2.54 -18.80 -25.26
CA GLY A 65 2.20 -18.11 -24.02
C GLY A 65 1.74 -16.68 -24.27
N PHE A 66 0.98 -16.10 -23.34
CA PHE A 66 0.53 -14.72 -23.43
C PHE A 66 0.53 -14.02 -22.08
N VAL A 67 0.51 -12.69 -22.11
CA VAL A 67 0.35 -11.81 -20.94
C VAL A 67 -0.90 -10.97 -21.12
N LEU A 68 -1.75 -10.97 -20.10
CA LEU A 68 -2.86 -10.03 -19.94
C LEU A 68 -2.40 -8.84 -19.09
N GLY A 69 -2.07 -7.74 -19.75
CA GLY A 69 -1.71 -6.47 -19.14
C GLY A 69 -2.93 -5.63 -18.80
N ILE A 70 -3.01 -5.14 -17.56
CA ILE A 70 -4.12 -4.32 -17.08
C ILE A 70 -3.62 -3.00 -16.52
N GLY A 71 -4.09 -1.89 -17.08
CA GLY A 71 -3.98 -0.57 -16.45
C GLY A 71 -5.30 -0.19 -15.80
N MET A 72 -5.26 0.33 -14.58
CA MET A 72 -6.46 0.67 -13.81
C MET A 72 -6.28 2.03 -13.13
N ASN A 73 -7.31 2.87 -13.21
CA ASN A 73 -7.34 4.13 -12.49
C ASN A 73 -7.55 3.87 -10.98
N HIS A 74 -6.47 4.03 -10.21
CA HIS A 74 -6.46 3.67 -8.79
C HIS A 74 -7.37 4.57 -7.92
N CYS A 75 -7.82 5.72 -8.41
CA CYS A 75 -8.84 6.53 -7.73
C CYS A 75 -10.23 5.87 -7.74
N MET A 76 -10.45 4.94 -8.67
CA MET A 76 -11.73 4.28 -8.84
C MET A 76 -11.86 2.98 -8.07
N THR A 77 -10.78 2.20 -7.98
CA THR A 77 -10.82 0.85 -7.44
C THR A 77 -9.54 0.51 -6.71
N ASP A 78 -9.65 -0.34 -5.69
CA ASP A 78 -8.50 -1.05 -5.13
C ASP A 78 -8.24 -2.36 -5.88
N LEU A 79 -7.16 -3.06 -5.51
CA LEU A 79 -6.80 -4.32 -6.16
C LEU A 79 -7.83 -5.43 -5.91
N LYS A 80 -8.52 -5.43 -4.76
CA LYS A 80 -9.56 -6.43 -4.48
C LYS A 80 -10.68 -6.31 -5.51
N THR A 81 -11.16 -5.09 -5.74
CA THR A 81 -12.20 -4.79 -6.73
C THR A 81 -11.71 -5.12 -8.15
N LEU A 82 -10.44 -4.82 -8.48
CA LEU A 82 -9.87 -5.19 -9.78
C LEU A 82 -9.90 -6.72 -9.99
N MET A 83 -9.50 -7.50 -8.98
CA MET A 83 -9.50 -8.95 -9.11
C MET A 83 -10.92 -9.53 -9.17
N GLU A 84 -11.88 -8.95 -8.46
CA GLU A 84 -13.30 -9.32 -8.60
C GLU A 84 -13.81 -9.05 -10.02
N PHE A 85 -13.44 -7.91 -10.61
CA PHE A 85 -13.75 -7.58 -12.01
C PHE A 85 -13.13 -8.58 -12.99
N ILE A 86 -11.82 -8.88 -12.87
CA ILE A 86 -11.13 -9.81 -13.79
C ILE A 86 -11.74 -11.22 -13.69
N ASN A 87 -12.03 -11.70 -12.48
CA ASN A 87 -12.64 -13.02 -12.30
C ASN A 87 -14.07 -13.06 -12.86
N SER A 88 -14.86 -12.00 -12.65
CA SER A 88 -16.20 -11.85 -13.23
C SER A 88 -16.15 -11.82 -14.77
N TRP A 89 -15.14 -11.14 -15.34
CA TRP A 89 -14.90 -11.12 -16.77
C TRP A 89 -14.59 -12.52 -17.30
N ALA A 90 -13.77 -13.29 -16.59
CA ALA A 90 -13.47 -14.67 -16.93
C ALA A 90 -14.71 -15.59 -16.89
N GLU A 91 -15.59 -15.43 -15.88
CA GLU A 91 -16.87 -16.16 -15.79
C GLU A 91 -17.76 -15.89 -17.01
N ILE A 92 -17.95 -14.62 -17.35
CA ILE A 92 -18.75 -14.22 -18.52
C ILE A 92 -18.14 -14.77 -19.81
N ALA A 93 -16.81 -14.70 -19.96
CA ALA A 93 -16.12 -15.22 -21.14
C ALA A 93 -16.32 -16.73 -21.31
N LEU A 94 -16.51 -17.46 -20.21
CA LEU A 94 -16.85 -18.89 -20.19
C LEU A 94 -18.35 -19.18 -20.37
N GLY A 95 -19.19 -18.15 -20.48
CA GLY A 95 -20.64 -18.28 -20.60
C GLY A 95 -21.36 -18.52 -19.26
N PHE A 96 -20.67 -18.35 -18.13
CA PHE A 96 -21.29 -18.40 -16.81
C PHE A 96 -21.90 -17.06 -16.42
N PRO A 97 -22.98 -17.05 -15.61
CA PRO A 97 -23.47 -15.83 -15.01
C PRO A 97 -22.48 -15.30 -13.97
N LEU A 98 -22.57 -14.01 -13.65
CA LEU A 98 -21.78 -13.39 -12.59
C LEU A 98 -22.06 -14.06 -11.23
N THR A 99 -21.02 -14.58 -10.58
CA THR A 99 -21.12 -15.11 -9.21
C THR A 99 -21.33 -13.99 -8.19
N ILE A 100 -20.67 -12.85 -8.38
CA ILE A 100 -20.74 -11.69 -7.48
C ILE A 100 -21.19 -10.48 -8.31
N LEU A 101 -22.36 -9.95 -8.00
CA LEU A 101 -22.85 -8.73 -8.65
C LEU A 101 -22.09 -7.50 -8.14
N PRO A 102 -21.59 -6.63 -9.03
CA PRO A 102 -20.91 -5.41 -8.62
C PRO A 102 -21.90 -4.44 -7.97
N SER A 103 -21.51 -3.87 -6.81
CA SER A 103 -22.23 -2.75 -6.21
C SER A 103 -21.59 -1.44 -6.64
N LEU A 104 -22.35 -0.61 -7.34
CA LEU A 104 -21.91 0.72 -7.78
C LEU A 104 -22.32 1.83 -6.80
N ASP A 105 -23.03 1.51 -5.72
CA ASP A 105 -23.46 2.49 -4.74
C ASP A 105 -22.28 2.99 -3.89
N ARG A 106 -21.80 4.19 -4.22
CA ARG A 106 -20.74 4.89 -3.48
C ARG A 106 -21.30 5.79 -2.38
N SER A 107 -22.60 5.77 -2.10
CA SER A 107 -23.21 6.57 -1.03
C SER A 107 -22.58 6.28 0.34
N VAL A 108 -22.09 5.05 0.54
CA VAL A 108 -21.38 4.63 1.76
C VAL A 108 -20.10 5.42 2.03
N LEU A 109 -19.49 6.00 0.99
CA LEU A 109 -18.28 6.82 1.07
C LEU A 109 -18.57 8.33 1.25
N ARG A 110 -19.85 8.72 1.35
CA ARG A 110 -20.22 10.12 1.56
C ARG A 110 -19.93 10.54 3.00
N ALA A 111 -19.46 11.78 3.16
CA ALA A 111 -19.36 12.42 4.46
C ALA A 111 -20.75 12.56 5.12
N ARG A 112 -20.75 12.50 6.45
CA ARG A 112 -21.92 12.72 7.30
C ARG A 112 -22.37 14.19 7.19
N LYS A 113 -23.64 14.44 7.49
CA LYS A 113 -24.22 15.79 7.53
C LYS A 113 -24.91 16.03 8.88
N PRO A 114 -24.37 16.91 9.75
CA PRO A 114 -23.09 17.60 9.61
C PRO A 114 -21.91 16.61 9.68
N ALA A 115 -20.79 17.00 9.07
CA ALA A 115 -19.54 16.24 9.17
C ALA A 115 -19.05 16.28 10.63
N LYS A 116 -18.53 15.14 11.12
CA LYS A 116 -18.06 14.96 12.49
C LYS A 116 -16.62 14.48 12.46
N ILE A 117 -15.69 15.36 12.83
CA ILE A 117 -14.28 15.01 12.97
C ILE A 117 -14.04 14.75 14.45
N GLU A 118 -14.01 13.48 14.83
CA GLU A 118 -13.97 13.04 16.24
C GLU A 118 -12.58 12.52 16.64
N LEU A 119 -11.73 12.19 15.66
CA LEU A 119 -10.39 11.64 15.86
C LEU A 119 -9.33 12.48 15.12
N ALA A 120 -8.09 12.40 15.62
CA ALA A 120 -6.94 13.01 14.96
C ALA A 120 -6.55 12.22 13.70
N HIS A 121 -6.35 12.93 12.59
CA HIS A 121 -5.96 12.35 11.30
C HIS A 121 -4.61 12.90 10.83
N ASN A 122 -3.56 12.48 11.51
CA ASN A 122 -2.18 12.92 11.29
C ASN A 122 -1.67 12.57 9.87
N GLU A 123 -2.27 11.59 9.21
CA GLU A 123 -1.97 11.20 7.83
C GLU A 123 -2.26 12.29 6.79
N PHE A 124 -3.12 13.27 7.12
CA PHE A 124 -3.44 14.41 6.26
C PHE A 124 -2.74 15.71 6.69
N GLU A 125 -1.99 15.72 7.80
CA GLU A 125 -1.24 16.89 8.24
C GLU A 125 -0.07 17.15 7.27
N LYS A 126 0.02 18.40 6.77
CA LYS A 126 1.14 18.82 5.92
C LYS A 126 2.38 18.98 6.78
N ASN A 127 3.40 18.19 6.49
CA ASN A 127 4.70 18.29 7.16
C ASN A 127 5.78 18.72 6.14
N GLU A 128 5.81 20.01 5.81
CA GLU A 128 6.73 20.60 4.83
C GLU A 128 8.21 20.39 5.18
N LYS A 129 8.53 20.23 6.47
CA LYS A 129 9.89 19.95 6.95
C LYS A 129 10.36 18.53 6.60
N LEU A 130 9.44 17.57 6.51
CA LEU A 130 9.76 16.19 6.09
C LEU A 130 10.17 16.13 4.61
N PHE A 131 9.52 16.97 3.78
CA PHE A 131 9.66 16.99 2.33
C PHE A 131 11.10 17.27 1.87
N ASN A 132 11.82 18.13 2.59
CA ASN A 132 13.17 18.56 2.21
C ASN A 132 14.31 17.72 2.82
N SER A 133 14.01 16.84 3.79
CA SER A 133 15.06 16.30 4.68
C SER A 133 15.60 14.92 4.32
N LEU A 134 14.86 14.07 3.60
CA LEU A 134 15.29 12.68 3.31
C LEU A 134 15.94 12.52 1.93
N SER A 135 16.62 13.56 1.47
CA SER A 135 17.22 13.70 0.14
C SER A 135 18.72 13.34 0.01
N PRO A 136 19.41 12.55 0.85
CA PRO A 136 20.81 12.22 0.55
C PRO A 136 20.97 11.27 -0.66
N HIS A 137 19.87 10.71 -1.18
CA HIS A 137 19.87 9.71 -2.26
C HIS A 137 19.00 10.07 -3.47
N GLN A 138 18.48 11.30 -3.58
CA GLN A 138 17.54 11.68 -4.65
C GLN A 138 18.10 11.51 -6.08
N GLU A 139 19.42 11.57 -6.24
CA GLU A 139 20.11 11.43 -7.52
C GLU A 139 20.58 9.98 -7.82
N GLU A 140 20.45 9.07 -6.86
CA GLU A 140 20.96 7.71 -7.00
C GLU A 140 19.99 6.82 -7.78
N GLN A 141 20.51 6.00 -8.68
CA GLN A 141 19.71 5.02 -9.42
C GLN A 141 18.98 4.08 -8.45
N LEU A 142 17.69 3.87 -8.69
CA LEU A 142 16.90 2.91 -7.92
C LEU A 142 17.16 1.49 -8.41
N LEU A 143 17.45 0.60 -7.46
CA LEU A 143 17.62 -0.83 -7.71
C LEU A 143 16.36 -1.59 -7.28
N TYR A 144 15.76 -2.30 -8.23
CA TYR A 144 14.59 -3.15 -8.02
C TYR A 144 15.01 -4.56 -7.63
N ARG A 145 14.48 -5.07 -6.52
CA ARG A 145 14.76 -6.42 -6.03
C ARG A 145 13.53 -7.04 -5.38
N SER A 146 13.44 -8.35 -5.50
CA SER A 146 12.41 -9.18 -4.89
C SER A 146 13.01 -10.13 -3.89
N PHE A 147 12.43 -10.16 -2.69
CA PHE A 147 12.91 -10.97 -1.57
C PHE A 147 11.90 -12.07 -1.23
N SER A 148 12.34 -13.32 -1.21
CA SER A 148 11.49 -14.46 -0.88
C SER A 148 11.53 -14.80 0.61
N PHE A 149 10.34 -14.82 1.21
CA PHE A 149 10.07 -15.21 2.60
C PHE A 149 9.22 -16.48 2.61
N ASN A 150 9.87 -17.61 2.89
CA ASN A 150 9.19 -18.87 3.13
C ASN A 150 8.58 -18.92 4.56
N PRO A 151 7.69 -19.89 4.84
CA PRO A 151 7.06 -20.04 6.15
C PRO A 151 8.07 -20.17 7.31
N GLU A 152 9.22 -20.78 7.08
CA GLU A 152 10.27 -20.99 8.09
C GLU A 152 10.90 -19.66 8.51
N LYS A 153 11.28 -18.81 7.54
CA LYS A 153 11.79 -17.45 7.78
C LYS A 153 10.79 -16.60 8.55
N ILE A 154 9.51 -16.65 8.16
CA ILE A 154 8.46 -15.89 8.86
C ILE A 154 8.28 -16.40 10.29
N THR A 155 8.30 -17.72 10.50
CA THR A 155 8.21 -18.31 11.84
C THR A 155 9.39 -17.90 12.72
N GLN A 156 10.60 -17.84 12.16
CA GLN A 156 11.76 -17.32 12.86
C GLN A 156 11.63 -15.84 13.22
N LEU A 157 11.14 -14.99 12.30
CA LEU A 157 10.88 -13.58 12.61
C LEU A 157 9.89 -13.43 13.76
N LYS A 158 8.82 -14.25 13.79
CA LYS A 158 7.87 -14.24 14.91
C LYS A 158 8.54 -14.59 16.23
N ARG A 159 9.41 -15.62 16.23
CA ARG A 159 10.14 -16.02 17.44
C ARG A 159 11.01 -14.88 17.97
N ILE A 160 11.79 -14.24 17.09
CA ILE A 160 12.63 -13.08 17.44
C ILE A 160 11.77 -11.94 17.98
N ALA A 161 10.63 -11.66 17.35
CA ALA A 161 9.74 -10.59 17.79
C ALA A 161 9.11 -10.85 19.17
N MET A 162 8.99 -12.11 19.60
CA MET A 162 8.38 -12.49 20.88
C MET A 162 9.41 -12.82 21.98
N GLU A 163 10.71 -12.75 21.67
CA GLU A 163 11.80 -13.19 22.56
C GLU A 163 11.89 -12.39 23.86
N ASP A 164 11.59 -11.09 23.82
CA ASP A 164 11.62 -10.20 24.98
C ASP A 164 10.32 -10.18 25.79
N GLY A 165 9.29 -10.91 25.36
CA GLY A 165 8.00 -11.02 26.04
C GLY A 165 7.10 -9.78 25.95
N VAL A 166 7.51 -8.71 25.25
CA VAL A 166 6.70 -7.47 25.10
C VAL A 166 5.42 -7.75 24.32
N ILE A 167 5.52 -8.57 23.28
CA ILE A 167 4.37 -9.05 22.50
C ILE A 167 4.16 -10.54 22.72
N LYS A 168 2.89 -10.95 22.89
CA LYS A 168 2.51 -12.36 23.10
C LYS A 168 2.13 -13.10 21.82
N LYS A 169 1.69 -12.35 20.79
CA LYS A 169 1.23 -12.89 19.50
C LYS A 169 1.47 -11.88 18.39
N CYS A 170 1.74 -12.36 17.18
CA CYS A 170 1.80 -11.55 15.98
C CYS A 170 1.38 -12.35 14.73
N THR A 171 0.85 -11.65 13.73
CA THR A 171 0.47 -12.25 12.44
C THR A 171 1.66 -12.24 11.48
N ASN A 172 1.59 -13.00 10.38
CA ASN A 172 2.60 -12.94 9.31
C ASN A 172 2.73 -11.51 8.74
N PHE A 173 1.60 -10.81 8.63
CA PHE A 173 1.58 -9.44 8.13
C PHE A 173 2.29 -8.49 9.09
N THR A 174 1.90 -8.47 10.37
CA THR A 174 2.46 -7.52 11.35
C THR A 174 3.97 -7.72 11.53
N VAL A 175 4.45 -8.97 11.58
CA VAL A 175 5.89 -9.23 11.77
C VAL A 175 6.71 -8.88 10.54
N LEU A 176 6.22 -9.20 9.33
CA LEU A 176 6.93 -8.92 8.10
C LEU A 176 6.95 -7.42 7.79
N SER A 177 5.83 -6.73 8.01
CA SER A 177 5.72 -5.27 7.88
C SER A 177 6.68 -4.55 8.82
N ALA A 178 6.70 -4.93 10.11
CA ALA A 178 7.61 -4.36 11.09
C ALA A 178 9.08 -4.61 10.75
N PHE A 179 9.41 -5.83 10.30
CA PHE A 179 10.75 -6.18 9.88
C PHE A 179 11.21 -5.34 8.69
N LEU A 180 10.40 -5.22 7.64
CA LEU A 180 10.73 -4.44 6.45
C LEU A 180 10.83 -2.95 6.76
N TRP A 181 9.93 -2.42 7.58
CA TRP A 181 9.96 -1.02 8.00
C TRP A 181 11.26 -0.70 8.74
N ARG A 182 11.66 -1.56 9.68
CA ARG A 182 12.92 -1.41 10.43
C ARG A 182 14.14 -1.58 9.53
N ALA A 183 14.16 -2.59 8.66
CA ALA A 183 15.25 -2.84 7.72
C ALA A 183 15.42 -1.69 6.72
N ARG A 184 14.31 -1.19 6.13
CA ARG A 184 14.35 -0.07 5.18
C ARG A 184 14.85 1.22 5.86
N THR A 185 14.36 1.51 7.06
CA THR A 185 14.78 2.71 7.82
C THR A 185 16.28 2.69 8.10
N ARG A 186 16.83 1.53 8.51
CA ARG A 186 18.27 1.35 8.73
C ARG A 186 19.09 1.47 7.44
N ALA A 187 18.59 0.87 6.35
CA ALA A 187 19.26 0.88 5.05
C ALA A 187 19.38 2.29 4.47
N LEU A 188 18.34 3.11 4.63
CA LEU A 188 18.31 4.50 4.16
C LEU A 188 19.10 5.47 5.05
N LYS A 189 19.62 5.02 6.19
CA LYS A 189 20.36 5.86 7.16
C LYS A 189 19.65 7.17 7.48
N ILE A 190 18.33 7.12 7.61
CA ILE A 190 17.50 8.29 7.93
C ILE A 190 18.04 8.90 9.24
N ASP A 191 18.45 10.17 9.20
CA ASP A 191 19.06 10.86 10.36
C ASP A 191 18.07 10.88 11.54
N PRO A 192 18.42 10.28 12.69
CA PRO A 192 17.58 10.30 13.89
C PRO A 192 17.22 11.72 14.38
N ASN A 193 18.05 12.72 14.05
CA ASN A 193 17.89 14.11 14.49
C ASN A 193 17.02 14.97 13.54
N GLN A 194 16.66 14.48 12.35
CA GLN A 194 15.78 15.19 11.41
C GLN A 194 14.27 15.09 11.79
N GLN A 195 13.95 15.12 13.09
CA GLN A 195 12.57 15.16 13.62
C GLN A 195 11.64 13.99 13.23
N LEU A 196 12.16 12.87 12.72
CA LEU A 196 11.45 11.59 12.70
C LEU A 196 11.84 10.80 13.94
N TRP A 197 11.39 11.24 15.12
CA TRP A 197 11.61 10.55 16.41
C TRP A 197 11.39 9.03 16.28
N MET A 198 10.37 8.67 15.52
CA MET A 198 9.98 7.30 15.22
C MET A 198 11.04 6.51 14.42
N CYS A 199 11.80 7.11 13.50
CA CYS A 199 12.86 6.43 12.75
C CYS A 199 14.06 6.08 13.63
N GLY A 200 14.42 6.99 14.54
CA GLY A 200 15.46 6.76 15.56
C GLY A 200 15.07 5.63 16.51
N GLU A 201 13.84 5.68 17.04
CA GLU A 201 13.30 4.65 17.92
C GLU A 201 13.18 3.29 17.22
N LEU A 202 12.67 3.26 15.97
CA LEU A 202 12.52 2.02 15.21
C LEU A 202 13.87 1.32 14.96
N SER A 203 14.92 2.12 14.72
CA SER A 203 16.26 1.59 14.45
C SER A 203 16.96 1.09 15.71
N LYS A 204 16.73 1.72 16.87
CA LYS A 204 17.38 1.38 18.14
C LYS A 204 16.66 0.25 18.88
N ASN A 205 15.32 0.21 18.84
CA ASN A 205 14.54 -0.75 19.59
C ASN A 205 14.51 -2.15 18.92
N PRO A 206 14.14 -3.20 19.68
CA PRO A 206 13.95 -4.56 19.15
C PRO A 206 12.82 -4.66 18.12
N LEU A 207 12.73 -5.81 17.44
CA LEU A 207 11.66 -6.06 16.47
C LEU A 207 10.26 -6.05 17.11
N SER A 208 10.14 -6.47 18.36
CA SER A 208 8.90 -6.47 19.16
C SER A 208 8.25 -5.08 19.21
N PHE A 209 9.04 -4.02 19.39
CA PHE A 209 8.60 -2.64 19.41
C PHE A 209 7.93 -2.24 18.09
N ALA A 210 8.61 -2.50 16.97
CA ALA A 210 8.07 -2.24 15.64
C ALA A 210 6.78 -3.03 15.37
N VAL A 211 6.72 -4.28 15.81
CA VAL A 211 5.51 -5.11 15.67
C VAL A 211 4.35 -4.55 16.48
N LYS A 212 4.61 -4.09 17.72
CA LYS A 212 3.61 -3.47 18.57
C LYS A 212 3.01 -2.23 17.92
N LEU A 213 3.85 -1.34 17.37
CA LEU A 213 3.38 -0.15 16.65
C LEU A 213 2.48 -0.50 15.46
N VAL A 214 2.84 -1.53 14.68
CA VAL A 214 2.01 -1.98 13.56
C VAL A 214 0.68 -2.57 14.06
N GLN A 215 0.67 -3.28 15.19
CA GLN A 215 -0.56 -3.81 15.79
C GLN A 215 -1.48 -2.71 16.29
N GLU A 216 -0.94 -1.76 17.05
CA GLU A 216 -1.67 -0.59 17.55
C GLU A 216 -2.24 0.25 16.40
N ALA A 217 -1.49 0.44 15.31
CA ALA A 217 -1.96 1.13 14.11
C ALA A 217 -3.11 0.38 13.40
N ILE A 218 -3.08 -0.95 13.35
CA ILE A 218 -4.18 -1.75 12.78
C ILE A 218 -5.43 -1.67 13.68
N GLU A 219 -5.24 -1.73 14.99
CA GLU A 219 -6.33 -1.68 15.97
C GLU A 219 -7.02 -0.30 16.02
N LEU A 220 -6.30 0.77 15.67
CA LEU A 220 -6.84 2.13 15.57
C LEU A 220 -7.88 2.30 14.45
N VAL A 221 -7.78 1.52 13.37
CA VAL A 221 -8.63 1.68 12.18
C VAL A 221 -9.97 0.98 12.39
N THR A 222 -10.88 1.67 13.07
CA THR A 222 -12.28 1.27 13.31
C THR A 222 -13.22 1.89 12.28
N ASP A 223 -14.50 1.48 12.28
CA ASP A 223 -15.53 2.13 11.45
C ASP A 223 -15.63 3.62 11.78
N ASP A 224 -15.67 3.98 13.06
CA ASP A 224 -15.69 5.37 13.52
C ASP A 224 -14.46 6.15 13.04
N TYR A 225 -13.28 5.52 13.03
CA TYR A 225 -12.07 6.14 12.50
C TYR A 225 -12.20 6.45 11.01
N ILE A 226 -12.66 5.48 10.21
CA ILE A 226 -12.85 5.67 8.78
C ILE A 226 -13.94 6.72 8.50
N ARG A 227 -15.02 6.74 9.28
CA ARG A 227 -16.08 7.76 9.16
C ARG A 227 -15.58 9.16 9.49
N SER A 228 -14.80 9.31 10.56
CA SER A 228 -14.14 10.58 10.92
C SER A 228 -13.17 11.01 9.81
N ALA A 229 -12.41 10.07 9.22
CA ALA A 229 -11.46 10.37 8.15
C ALA A 229 -12.14 10.85 6.87
N ILE A 230 -13.27 10.24 6.48
CA ILE A 230 -14.10 10.69 5.34
C ILE A 230 -14.59 12.13 5.57
N ASP A 231 -15.11 12.42 6.77
CA ASP A 231 -15.58 13.76 7.13
C ASP A 231 -14.45 14.79 7.12
N TYR A 232 -13.29 14.42 7.68
CA TYR A 232 -12.09 15.25 7.68
C TYR A 232 -11.66 15.58 6.25
N PHE A 233 -11.55 14.57 5.39
CA PHE A 233 -11.10 14.75 4.01
C PHE A 233 -12.09 15.58 3.19
N GLU A 234 -13.40 15.41 3.40
CA GLU A 234 -14.42 16.19 2.69
C GLU A 234 -14.33 17.68 3.01
N ILE A 235 -14.06 18.04 4.28
CA ILE A 235 -13.93 19.42 4.73
C ILE A 235 -12.59 20.03 4.30
N THR A 236 -11.50 19.32 4.59
CA THR A 236 -10.15 19.91 4.49
C THR A 236 -9.54 19.77 3.11
N ARG A 237 -9.99 18.77 2.32
CA ARG A 237 -9.31 18.30 1.11
C ARG A 237 -7.82 18.06 1.35
N GLY A 238 -7.48 17.63 2.58
CA GLY A 238 -6.11 17.39 3.02
C GLY A 238 -5.40 16.42 2.10
N LYS A 239 -4.15 16.71 1.74
CA LYS A 239 -3.32 15.82 0.92
C LYS A 239 -2.47 14.97 1.85
N THR A 240 -2.49 13.66 1.65
CA THR A 240 -1.59 12.75 2.34
C THR A 240 -0.17 12.89 1.77
N THR A 241 0.84 13.06 2.63
CA THR A 241 2.24 13.13 2.20
C THR A 241 2.83 11.73 2.13
N MET A 242 3.37 11.34 0.98
CA MET A 242 3.76 9.93 0.71
C MET A 242 5.26 9.71 0.47
N GLU A 243 6.04 10.78 0.25
CA GLU A 243 7.42 10.67 -0.26
C GLU A 243 8.38 9.99 0.74
N ASN A 244 8.08 10.03 2.03
CA ASN A 244 8.90 9.42 3.08
C ASN A 244 8.20 8.28 3.85
N THR A 245 7.06 7.84 3.33
CA THR A 245 6.22 6.81 3.97
C THR A 245 6.43 5.49 3.27
N LEU A 246 6.81 4.43 4.01
CA LEU A 246 6.79 3.08 3.47
C LEU A 246 5.34 2.60 3.36
N LEU A 247 4.88 2.38 2.13
CA LEU A 247 3.57 1.81 1.82
C LEU A 247 3.70 0.31 1.66
N ILE A 248 2.97 -0.44 2.49
CA ILE A 248 2.94 -1.90 2.45
C ILE A 248 1.55 -2.36 2.03
N SER A 249 1.45 -3.04 0.90
CA SER A 249 0.20 -3.64 0.44
C SER A 249 0.31 -5.16 0.40
N LYS A 250 -0.69 -5.85 0.98
CA LYS A 250 -0.71 -7.31 1.05
C LYS A 250 -1.64 -7.90 0.00
N TRP A 251 -1.07 -8.68 -0.91
CA TRP A 251 -1.79 -9.30 -2.03
C TRP A 251 -1.96 -10.82 -1.85
N THR A 252 -1.28 -11.43 -0.87
CA THR A 252 -1.29 -12.89 -0.61
C THR A 252 -2.65 -13.53 -0.28
N ARG A 253 -3.72 -12.73 -0.11
CA ARG A 253 -5.09 -13.22 0.11
C ARG A 253 -6.05 -12.87 -1.02
N LEU A 254 -5.57 -12.26 -2.09
CA LEU A 254 -6.38 -11.90 -3.25
C LEU A 254 -6.41 -13.06 -4.25
N PRO A 255 -7.51 -13.24 -5.00
CA PRO A 255 -7.67 -14.34 -5.96
C PRO A 255 -6.90 -14.06 -7.26
N LEU A 256 -5.59 -13.81 -7.17
CA LEU A 256 -4.72 -13.42 -8.29
C LEU A 256 -4.63 -14.50 -9.37
N TYR A 257 -4.75 -15.77 -8.97
CA TYR A 257 -4.56 -16.94 -9.83
C TYR A 257 -5.87 -17.67 -10.15
N SER A 258 -7.00 -16.98 -10.06
CA SER A 258 -8.33 -17.56 -10.27
C SER A 258 -8.95 -17.20 -11.62
N ALA A 259 -8.38 -16.22 -12.34
CA ALA A 259 -8.93 -15.70 -13.57
C ALA A 259 -8.68 -16.65 -14.75
N ASN A 260 -9.60 -17.59 -14.97
CA ASN A 260 -9.48 -18.60 -16.02
C ASN A 260 -10.38 -18.28 -17.20
N PHE A 261 -9.79 -17.87 -18.32
CA PHE A 261 -10.48 -17.51 -19.56
C PHE A 261 -10.59 -18.69 -20.53
N SER A 262 -10.72 -19.94 -20.03
CA SER A 262 -10.62 -21.23 -20.76
C SER A 262 -9.21 -21.70 -21.13
N TRP A 263 -8.22 -20.82 -21.03
CA TRP A 263 -6.81 -21.15 -21.31
C TRP A 263 -6.03 -21.67 -20.08
N GLY A 264 -6.72 -21.89 -18.97
CA GLY A 264 -6.10 -22.25 -17.70
C GLY A 264 -5.91 -21.05 -16.77
N ASP A 265 -5.35 -21.34 -15.60
CA ASP A 265 -5.12 -20.32 -14.58
C ASP A 265 -3.82 -19.55 -14.85
N PRO A 266 -3.71 -18.29 -14.39
CA PRO A 266 -2.45 -17.55 -14.50
C PRO A 266 -1.30 -18.32 -13.82
N ILE A 267 -0.14 -18.38 -14.46
CA ILE A 267 1.07 -18.99 -13.89
C ILE A 267 1.85 -17.96 -13.06
N ARG A 268 1.74 -16.68 -13.45
CA ARG A 268 2.43 -15.54 -12.84
C ARG A 268 1.52 -14.33 -12.80
N VAL A 269 1.68 -13.52 -11.75
CA VAL A 269 1.04 -12.21 -11.61
C VAL A 269 2.10 -11.27 -11.03
N GLY A 270 2.18 -10.06 -11.59
CA GLY A 270 3.16 -9.06 -11.18
C GLY A 270 2.67 -7.65 -11.50
N LEU A 271 3.40 -6.65 -11.03
CA LEU A 271 3.11 -5.24 -11.33
C LEU A 271 4.05 -4.76 -12.42
N ALA A 272 3.51 -4.01 -13.37
CA ALA A 272 4.32 -3.34 -14.37
C ALA A 272 5.27 -2.30 -13.77
N THR A 273 4.87 -1.63 -12.68
CA THR A 273 5.66 -0.56 -12.06
C THR A 273 5.54 -0.60 -10.54
N ILE A 274 6.65 -0.33 -9.83
CA ILE A 274 6.70 -0.18 -8.37
C ILE A 274 7.39 1.15 -8.05
N LYS A 275 6.83 1.93 -7.11
CA LYS A 275 7.46 3.17 -6.65
C LYS A 275 8.46 2.90 -5.51
N HIS A 276 9.45 3.77 -5.33
CA HIS A 276 10.53 3.67 -4.32
C HIS A 276 10.08 3.59 -2.86
N ASN A 277 8.83 3.94 -2.59
CA ASN A 277 8.22 3.92 -1.28
C ASN A 277 7.25 2.73 -1.09
N TRP A 278 7.15 1.82 -2.06
CA TRP A 278 6.23 0.68 -2.01
C TRP A 278 6.96 -0.63 -1.69
N ALA A 279 6.33 -1.46 -0.86
CA ALA A 279 6.64 -2.86 -0.69
C ALA A 279 5.35 -3.68 -0.78
N LEU A 280 5.37 -4.76 -1.55
CA LEU A 280 4.17 -5.55 -1.82
C LEU A 280 4.36 -6.96 -1.29
N PHE A 281 3.34 -7.56 -0.68
CA PHE A 281 3.42 -8.98 -0.28
C PHE A 281 2.66 -9.79 -1.31
N VAL A 282 3.40 -10.36 -2.25
CA VAL A 282 2.85 -11.09 -3.40
C VAL A 282 3.02 -12.59 -3.16
N PRO A 283 2.00 -13.43 -3.48
CA PRO A 283 2.16 -14.88 -3.44
C PRO A 283 3.12 -15.34 -4.55
N ASP A 284 3.93 -16.36 -4.27
CA ASP A 284 4.90 -16.94 -5.20
C ASP A 284 4.26 -18.02 -6.10
N GLY A 285 3.17 -17.68 -6.79
CA GLY A 285 2.34 -18.66 -7.51
C GLY A 285 1.16 -19.19 -6.69
N LYS A 286 0.28 -19.94 -7.36
CA LYS A 286 -1.00 -20.42 -6.81
C LYS A 286 -0.83 -21.36 -5.60
N GLU A 287 0.15 -22.25 -5.64
CA GLU A 287 0.34 -23.30 -4.63
C GLU A 287 1.44 -22.99 -3.61
N SER A 288 2.25 -21.96 -3.86
CA SER A 288 3.36 -21.63 -3.00
C SER A 288 2.90 -20.94 -1.72
N LYS A 289 3.47 -21.36 -0.60
CA LYS A 289 3.31 -20.68 0.70
C LYS A 289 4.31 -19.53 0.89
N ASN A 290 5.19 -19.30 -0.09
CA ASN A 290 6.18 -18.23 -0.03
C ASN A 290 5.51 -16.89 -0.30
N THR A 291 6.03 -15.86 0.38
CA THR A 291 5.71 -14.46 0.10
C THR A 291 6.91 -13.83 -0.58
N ILE A 292 6.69 -13.29 -1.78
CA ILE A 292 7.65 -12.45 -2.48
C ILE A 292 7.40 -10.99 -2.10
N VAL A 293 8.48 -10.29 -1.76
CA VAL A 293 8.45 -8.87 -1.43
C VAL A 293 9.28 -8.10 -2.46
N PRO A 294 8.69 -7.63 -3.56
CA PRO A 294 9.33 -6.68 -4.44
C PRO A 294 9.36 -5.29 -3.80
N LEU A 295 10.48 -4.61 -3.96
CA LEU A 295 10.67 -3.20 -3.57
C LEU A 295 11.83 -2.61 -4.36
N CYS A 296 11.97 -1.28 -4.33
CA CYS A 296 13.16 -0.62 -4.82
C CYS A 296 13.73 0.37 -3.80
N LEU A 297 15.05 0.49 -3.80
CA LEU A 297 15.83 1.39 -2.95
C LEU A 297 16.98 1.94 -3.79
N PRO A 298 17.56 3.10 -3.40
CA PRO A 298 18.85 3.55 -3.92
C PRO A 298 19.91 2.43 -3.82
N VAL A 299 20.84 2.33 -4.78
CA VAL A 299 21.84 1.24 -4.84
C VAL A 299 22.56 1.04 -3.50
N SER A 300 23.03 2.12 -2.88
CA SER A 300 23.74 2.14 -1.61
C SER A 300 22.91 1.57 -0.46
N ALA A 301 21.64 1.98 -0.36
CA ALA A 301 20.70 1.46 0.62
C ALA A 301 20.33 0.00 0.34
N MET A 302 20.16 -0.38 -0.93
CA MET A 302 19.83 -1.75 -1.32
C MET A 302 20.91 -2.74 -0.86
N LYS A 303 22.19 -2.37 -0.95
CA LYS A 303 23.29 -3.23 -0.47
C LYS A 303 23.15 -3.56 1.02
N ILE A 304 22.93 -2.54 1.85
CA ILE A 304 22.73 -2.70 3.30
C ILE A 304 21.45 -3.51 3.57
N PHE A 305 20.39 -3.23 2.83
CA PHE A 305 19.13 -3.95 2.95
C PHE A 305 19.29 -5.44 2.64
N GLN A 306 19.97 -5.79 1.55
CA GLN A 306 20.24 -7.19 1.16
C GLN A 306 21.03 -7.95 2.23
N GLU A 307 22.02 -7.32 2.86
CA GLU A 307 22.76 -7.90 3.98
C GLU A 307 21.82 -8.22 5.16
N MET A 308 20.86 -7.33 5.48
CA MET A 308 19.84 -7.59 6.51
C MET A 308 18.85 -8.68 6.12
N MET A 309 18.58 -8.90 4.83
CA MET A 309 17.72 -9.98 4.35
C MET A 309 18.40 -11.36 4.44
N GLN A 310 19.72 -11.41 4.51
CA GLN A 310 20.49 -12.62 4.81
C GLN A 310 20.43 -12.85 6.33
N PHE A 311 19.45 -13.62 6.80
CA PHE A 311 19.07 -13.85 8.22
C PHE A 311 20.23 -14.09 9.23
N SER A 312 21.43 -14.48 8.78
CA SER A 312 22.63 -14.58 9.61
C SER A 312 23.09 -13.24 10.20
N SER A 313 22.71 -12.11 9.62
CA SER A 313 23.02 -10.75 10.12
C SER A 313 22.00 -10.25 11.15
N ILE A 314 20.71 -10.62 11.00
CA ILE A 314 19.63 -10.23 11.93
C ILE A 314 19.92 -10.74 13.35
N LEU A 315 20.38 -11.99 13.46
CA LEU A 315 20.73 -12.64 14.73
C LEU A 315 21.93 -11.97 15.43
N LYS A 316 22.88 -11.40 14.68
CA LYS A 316 24.08 -10.78 15.26
C LYS A 316 23.78 -9.45 15.97
N SER A 317 22.72 -8.74 15.57
CA SER A 317 22.33 -7.47 16.19
C SER A 317 21.62 -7.63 17.54
N SER A 318 21.02 -8.79 17.81
CA SER A 318 20.34 -9.08 19.09
C SER A 318 21.31 -9.56 20.17
N SER A 319 22.47 -10.11 19.81
CA SER A 319 23.43 -10.67 20.77
C SER A 319 24.44 -9.67 21.34
N GLN A 320 24.50 -8.43 20.86
CA GLN A 320 25.51 -7.45 21.28
C GLN A 320 25.10 -6.58 22.50
N HIS A 321 23.88 -6.70 23.03
CA HIS A 321 23.42 -5.89 24.16
C HIS A 321 23.27 -6.60 25.52
N VAL A 322 23.74 -7.84 25.67
CA VAL A 322 23.81 -8.51 26.98
C VAL A 322 25.28 -8.67 27.41
N GLN A 323 25.95 -7.56 27.70
CA GLN A 323 27.10 -7.61 28.62
C GLN A 323 26.56 -7.44 30.04
N LYS A 324 26.51 -8.54 30.80
CA LYS A 324 26.32 -8.52 32.25
C LYS A 324 27.41 -7.64 32.89
N PRO A 325 27.09 -6.71 33.80
CA PRO A 325 28.10 -6.00 34.56
C PRO A 325 28.88 -7.00 35.42
N LYS A 326 30.21 -7.01 35.30
CA LYS A 326 31.10 -7.74 36.21
C LYS A 326 30.96 -7.14 37.61
N LYS A 327 30.55 -7.95 38.59
CA LYS A 327 30.58 -7.60 40.01
C LYS A 327 32.03 -7.31 40.43
N GLN A 328 32.32 -6.06 40.78
CA GLN A 328 33.44 -5.74 41.67
C GLN A 328 32.92 -5.68 43.10
N LYS A 329 33.69 -6.30 44.00
CA LYS A 329 33.39 -6.50 45.41
C LYS A 329 34.35 -5.61 46.19
N THR A 330 33.83 -4.62 46.92
CA THR A 330 34.52 -4.00 48.07
C THR A 330 33.52 -3.26 48.97
N GLU A 331 33.80 -3.35 50.27
CA GLU A 331 32.97 -3.04 51.45
C GLU A 331 32.90 -1.54 51.84
N PRO A 332 32.08 -1.16 52.86
CA PRO A 332 31.40 0.14 52.92
C PRO A 332 32.07 1.18 53.84
N THR A 333 31.84 2.46 53.58
CA THR A 333 32.05 3.52 54.58
C THR A 333 31.04 4.68 54.47
N SER A 334 30.54 5.04 55.64
CA SER A 334 29.69 6.13 56.16
C SER A 334 29.22 7.34 55.31
N ALA A 335 27.90 7.55 55.38
CA ALA A 335 27.15 8.77 55.76
C ALA A 335 27.66 10.18 55.42
N ALA A 336 26.81 10.95 54.70
CA ALA A 336 26.34 12.29 55.08
C ALA A 336 25.19 12.78 54.15
N THR A 337 24.13 13.34 54.74
CA THR A 337 23.05 14.14 54.09
C THR A 337 23.49 15.61 54.04
N PRO A 338 23.01 16.46 53.10
CA PRO A 338 21.80 17.30 53.33
C PRO A 338 20.94 17.51 52.05
N THR A 339 19.61 17.50 52.12
CA THR A 339 18.63 18.60 52.32
C THR A 339 18.24 19.40 51.06
N ALA A 340 16.93 19.64 50.98
CA ALA A 340 16.09 20.11 49.89
C ALA A 340 16.28 21.57 49.42
N ALA A 341 15.74 21.87 48.23
CA ALA A 341 15.02 23.12 47.97
C ALA A 341 13.96 22.95 46.87
N ILE A 342 12.73 23.33 47.22
CA ILE A 342 11.54 23.53 46.38
C ILE A 342 11.63 24.95 45.80
N LEU A 343 11.13 25.16 44.58
CA LEU A 343 10.74 26.49 44.10
C LEU A 343 9.36 26.41 43.43
N ILE A 344 8.40 27.03 44.11
CA ILE A 344 7.07 27.44 43.63
C ILE A 344 7.23 28.86 43.09
N SER A 345 6.54 29.20 42.00
CA SER A 345 6.06 30.56 41.79
C SER A 345 4.73 30.52 41.05
N SER A 346 3.68 30.90 41.76
CA SER A 346 2.41 31.39 41.24
C SER A 346 2.55 32.85 40.83
N ALA A 347 1.74 33.32 39.87
CA ALA A 347 1.17 34.67 39.90
C ALA A 347 -0.03 34.74 38.93
N GLU A 348 -1.17 35.10 39.50
CA GLU A 348 -2.47 35.47 38.92
C GLU A 348 -2.38 36.83 38.19
N MET A 349 -3.25 37.18 37.24
CA MET A 349 -4.51 37.94 37.36
C MET A 349 -4.75 38.52 35.92
N GLU A 350 -5.92 38.90 35.40
CA GLU A 350 -7.30 39.07 35.86
C GLU A 350 -8.22 39.19 34.62
N GLU A 351 -9.52 38.98 34.85
CA GLU A 351 -10.74 39.62 34.28
C GLU A 351 -10.70 40.30 32.89
N GLY A 352 -11.70 40.20 32.01
CA GLY A 352 -13.12 39.87 32.14
C GLY A 352 -13.85 40.65 31.03
N TYR A 353 -14.96 40.14 30.50
CA TYR A 353 -16.16 40.89 30.09
C TYR A 353 -17.18 39.90 29.47
N GLY A 354 -18.37 39.90 30.05
CA GLY A 354 -19.50 39.07 29.62
C GLY A 354 -20.30 39.66 28.45
N GLY A 355 -21.25 38.87 27.96
CA GLY A 355 -22.28 39.30 27.03
C GLY A 355 -23.15 38.14 26.56
N GLN A 356 -24.33 38.01 27.17
CA GLN A 356 -25.41 37.08 26.81
C GLN A 356 -26.03 37.40 25.43
N GLY A 357 -26.58 36.36 24.79
CA GLY A 357 -27.54 36.52 23.68
C GLY A 357 -28.23 35.20 23.33
N GLN A 358 -29.44 35.00 23.86
CA GLN A 358 -30.38 33.92 23.50
C GLN A 358 -30.96 34.13 22.09
N HIS A 359 -31.25 33.06 21.35
CA HIS A 359 -32.62 32.67 20.91
C HIS A 359 -32.65 31.58 19.81
N ASN A 360 -33.39 30.51 20.15
CA ASN A 360 -34.41 29.78 19.38
C ASN A 360 -34.17 29.16 17.98
N SER A 361 -34.31 27.83 17.97
CA SER A 361 -35.30 27.01 17.23
C SER A 361 -35.41 27.11 15.70
N ALA A 362 -35.18 25.99 15.01
CA ALA A 362 -36.26 25.14 14.47
C ALA A 362 -35.71 24.01 13.57
N VAL A 363 -36.20 22.80 13.82
CA VAL A 363 -36.09 21.61 12.97
C VAL A 363 -37.26 21.61 11.98
N PRO A 364 -37.10 21.09 10.75
CA PRO A 364 -37.89 19.91 10.39
C PRO A 364 -37.08 18.81 9.66
N LYS A 365 -37.31 17.55 10.05
CA LYS A 365 -37.07 16.31 9.28
C LYS A 365 -38.38 15.93 8.53
N PRO A 366 -38.45 14.80 7.79
CA PRO A 366 -37.93 14.56 6.44
C PRO A 366 -39.09 14.15 5.50
N ASN A 367 -38.84 13.93 4.20
CA ASN A 367 -39.76 13.15 3.37
C ASN A 367 -39.03 12.05 2.61
N LEU A 368 -39.58 10.85 2.76
CA LEU A 368 -39.18 9.55 2.23
C LEU A 368 -40.05 9.25 1.00
N ALA A 369 -39.44 8.89 -0.13
CA ALA A 369 -40.08 8.19 -1.24
C ALA A 369 -38.95 7.52 -2.04
N SER A 370 -38.73 6.22 -1.83
CA SER A 370 -39.38 5.08 -2.49
C SER A 370 -38.62 4.63 -3.74
N SER A 371 -37.97 3.47 -3.56
CA SER A 371 -37.52 2.46 -4.52
C SER A 371 -38.18 2.49 -5.91
N LEU A 372 -37.35 2.41 -6.95
CA LEU A 372 -37.74 1.80 -8.22
C LEU A 372 -36.69 0.76 -8.64
N SER A 373 -37.20 -0.45 -8.79
CA SER A 373 -36.59 -1.70 -9.19
C SER A 373 -36.00 -1.64 -10.59
N PHE A 374 -34.75 -2.10 -10.74
CA PHE A 374 -34.18 -2.51 -12.02
C PHE A 374 -34.96 -3.72 -12.54
N ARG A 375 -35.59 -3.59 -13.71
CA ARG A 375 -36.13 -4.71 -14.48
C ARG A 375 -35.37 -4.76 -15.80
N GLY A 376 -34.80 -5.92 -16.08
CA GLY A 376 -34.14 -6.22 -17.34
C GLY A 376 -35.13 -6.30 -18.50
N ASP A 377 -34.53 -6.36 -19.69
CA ASP A 377 -35.09 -6.69 -21.00
C ASP A 377 -35.53 -5.48 -21.85
N ASN A 378 -34.68 -5.12 -22.82
CA ASN A 378 -34.97 -5.36 -24.24
C ASN A 378 -33.83 -4.87 -25.15
N TRP A 379 -33.19 -5.82 -25.83
CA TRP A 379 -32.41 -5.59 -27.04
C TRP A 379 -33.34 -5.66 -28.25
N ALA A 380 -33.51 -4.56 -28.98
CA ALA A 380 -33.81 -4.55 -30.42
C ALA A 380 -33.58 -3.16 -31.03
N SER A 381 -32.52 -3.05 -31.82
CA SER A 381 -32.34 -2.28 -33.06
C SER A 381 -33.19 -1.01 -33.31
N SER A 382 -32.53 0.14 -33.44
CA SER A 382 -32.30 0.83 -34.74
C SER A 382 -31.84 2.28 -34.54
N HIS A 383 -30.62 2.62 -34.97
CA HIS A 383 -30.32 3.56 -36.05
C HIS A 383 -28.87 4.02 -36.02
N SER A 384 -28.34 4.19 -37.22
CA SER A 384 -26.94 4.33 -37.62
C SER A 384 -26.25 5.58 -37.06
N MET A 385 -25.02 5.41 -36.56
CA MET A 385 -23.97 6.40 -36.77
C MET A 385 -22.68 5.70 -37.21
N GLN A 386 -22.33 6.04 -38.44
CA GLN A 386 -21.12 5.81 -39.22
C GLN A 386 -19.92 5.13 -38.55
N ASP A 387 -19.54 4.01 -39.16
CA ASP A 387 -18.21 3.40 -39.12
C ASP A 387 -17.09 4.44 -39.25
N THR A 388 -16.27 4.54 -38.20
CA THR A 388 -14.85 4.86 -38.35
C THR A 388 -14.05 3.68 -37.81
N ARG A 389 -13.80 2.70 -38.70
CA ARG A 389 -12.70 1.75 -38.55
C ARG A 389 -11.40 2.55 -38.51
N ASN A 390 -10.85 2.74 -37.32
CA ASN A 390 -9.42 3.03 -37.17
C ASN A 390 -8.73 1.75 -36.73
N SER A 391 -7.67 1.44 -37.46
CA SER A 391 -6.88 0.23 -37.49
C SER A 391 -6.55 -0.37 -36.12
N ALA A 392 -6.64 -1.69 -36.00
CA ALA A 392 -5.77 -2.45 -35.11
C ALA A 392 -4.32 -2.09 -35.47
N THR A 393 -3.66 -1.29 -34.65
CA THR A 393 -2.22 -1.08 -34.72
C THR A 393 -1.58 -2.30 -34.08
N ASP A 394 -1.05 -3.21 -34.90
CA ASP A 394 -0.18 -4.28 -34.44
C ASP A 394 1.07 -3.63 -33.80
N ILE A 395 1.20 -3.75 -32.48
CA ILE A 395 2.38 -3.27 -31.74
C ILE A 395 3.36 -4.43 -31.62
N ASN A 396 4.49 -4.34 -32.33
CA ASN A 396 5.62 -5.25 -32.13
C ASN A 396 6.45 -4.81 -30.93
N ILE A 397 6.53 -5.67 -29.91
CA ILE A 397 7.34 -5.42 -28.71
C ILE A 397 8.61 -6.26 -28.79
N SER A 398 9.75 -5.63 -29.02
CA SER A 398 11.06 -6.26 -28.86
C SER A 398 11.56 -6.06 -27.43
N LEU A 399 11.63 -7.13 -26.63
CA LEU A 399 12.24 -7.10 -25.30
C LEU A 399 13.77 -7.28 -25.42
N PRO A 400 14.60 -6.49 -24.71
CA PRO A 400 16.05 -6.65 -24.77
C PRO A 400 16.49 -8.00 -24.19
N GLY A 401 17.41 -8.65 -24.89
CA GLY A 401 17.98 -9.97 -24.58
C GLY A 401 18.59 -10.06 -23.18
N ALA A 402 18.59 -11.29 -22.64
CA ALA A 402 18.90 -11.66 -21.26
C ALA A 402 20.28 -11.21 -20.75
#